data_AF-A0A1X1MPW7-F1
#
_entry.id   AF-A0A1X1MPW7-F1
#
_cell.length_a   1.000
_cell.length_b   1.000
_cell.length_c   1.000
_cell.angle_alpha   90.00
_cell.angle_beta   90.00
_cell.angle_gamma   90.00
#
_symmetry.space_group_name_H-M   'P 1'
#
loop_
_entity.id
_entity.type
_entity.pdbx_description
1 polymer ?
#
loop_
_entity_poly.entity_id
_entity_poly.type
_entity_poly.pdbx_seq_one_letter_code
_entity_poly.pdbx_strand_id
1 'polypeptide(L)'
;MDWEDKLPAGHSYREDGGFTLIEMVAVVVLLGILAAIALPNFINLRQDARQVMLNTAVAATKNASEFVFLKGQLQGISNGKVDIGGEEVLVVEGYMQGRGADAFLKVVELSGITTGLDWDELCPTSFCTHGNEQSMPDVPGANGGRGVYVWPIATTVADSCYLYYYNREDGSPPLIGKIASGC
;
A
#
# COMPACT_ATOMS: atom_id res chain seq x y z
N MET A 1 85.39 -2.83 -15.97
CA MET A 1 84.27 -3.69 -16.40
C MET A 1 83.85 -4.41 -15.14
N ASP A 2 83.03 -3.71 -14.35
CA ASP A 2 82.68 -4.04 -12.97
C ASP A 2 81.22 -4.46 -12.97
N TRP A 3 80.95 -5.69 -12.56
CA TRP A 3 79.66 -6.38 -12.72
C TRP A 3 78.95 -6.59 -11.37
N GLU A 4 79.40 -5.91 -10.32
CA GLU A 4 78.95 -6.12 -8.93
C GLU A 4 77.80 -5.19 -8.46
N ASP A 5 76.84 -4.80 -9.30
CA ASP A 5 75.85 -3.82 -8.83
C ASP A 5 74.40 -3.98 -9.30
N LYS A 6 73.92 -5.20 -9.55
CA LYS A 6 72.47 -5.48 -9.64
C LYS A 6 72.08 -6.86 -9.10
N LEU A 7 72.04 -6.99 -7.77
CA LEU A 7 71.22 -8.02 -7.12
C LEU A 7 69.81 -7.44 -6.91
N PRO A 8 68.76 -7.92 -7.62
CA PRO A 8 67.41 -7.45 -7.37
C PRO A 8 66.97 -7.88 -5.96
N ALA A 9 66.43 -6.93 -5.20
CA ALA A 9 65.85 -7.19 -3.89
C ALA A 9 64.79 -8.30 -4.01
N GLY A 10 64.98 -9.39 -3.25
CA GLY A 10 64.06 -10.52 -3.19
C GLY A 10 62.64 -10.04 -2.94
N HIS A 11 61.74 -10.32 -3.88
CA HIS A 11 60.32 -10.09 -3.67
C HIS A 11 59.83 -11.08 -2.62
N SER A 12 59.57 -10.57 -1.42
CA SER A 12 58.82 -11.28 -0.39
C SER A 12 57.44 -11.61 -0.96
N TYR A 13 57.24 -12.83 -1.44
CA TYR A 13 55.92 -13.32 -1.81
C TYR A 13 55.10 -13.38 -0.52
N ARG A 14 54.26 -12.37 -0.30
CA ARG A 14 53.22 -12.46 0.73
C ARG A 14 52.33 -13.61 0.28
N GLU A 15 52.20 -14.63 1.11
CA GLU A 15 51.14 -15.63 0.94
C GLU A 15 49.81 -14.92 1.20
N ASP A 16 49.35 -14.13 0.24
CA ASP A 16 47.97 -13.69 0.18
C ASP A 16 47.17 -14.97 -0.07
N GLY A 17 46.67 -15.56 1.02
CA GLY A 17 45.88 -16.79 1.00
C GLY A 17 44.69 -16.62 0.07
N GLY A 18 44.84 -17.11 -1.16
CA GLY A 18 43.77 -17.13 -2.15
C GLY A 18 42.67 -18.11 -1.71
N PHE A 19 41.42 -17.70 -1.91
CA PHE A 19 40.26 -18.58 -1.71
C PHE A 19 40.36 -19.81 -2.63
N THR A 20 40.09 -20.99 -2.08
CA THR A 20 40.11 -22.23 -2.85
C THR A 20 38.85 -22.36 -3.72
N LEU A 21 38.94 -23.08 -4.85
CA LEU A 21 37.77 -23.35 -5.69
C LEU A 21 36.68 -24.11 -4.92
N ILE A 22 37.08 -25.01 -4.01
CA ILE A 22 36.14 -25.75 -3.18
C ILE A 22 35.39 -24.85 -2.19
N GLU A 23 36.02 -23.82 -1.64
CA GLU A 23 35.34 -22.84 -0.79
C GLU A 23 34.28 -22.07 -1.55
N MET A 24 34.56 -21.63 -2.78
CA MET A 24 33.54 -20.95 -3.59
C MET A 24 32.37 -21.87 -3.94
N VAL A 25 32.64 -23.15 -4.24
CA VAL A 25 31.58 -24.14 -4.51
C VAL A 25 30.76 -24.41 -3.24
N ALA A 26 31.39 -24.59 -2.10
CA ALA A 26 30.69 -24.81 -0.83
C ALA A 26 29.79 -23.61 -0.47
N VAL A 27 30.26 -22.37 -0.68
CA VAL A 27 29.49 -21.15 -0.40
C VAL A 27 28.26 -21.04 -1.30
N VAL A 28 28.37 -21.25 -2.61
CA VAL A 28 27.19 -21.15 -3.50
C VAL A 28 26.17 -22.25 -3.22
N VAL A 29 26.60 -23.45 -2.85
CA VAL A 29 25.70 -24.54 -2.43
C VAL A 29 24.95 -24.16 -1.15
N LEU A 30 25.65 -23.61 -0.15
CA LEU A 30 25.03 -23.14 1.09
C LEU A 30 24.04 -22.00 0.84
N LEU A 31 24.41 -21.00 0.03
CA LEU A 31 23.51 -19.91 -0.36
C LEU A 31 22.27 -20.42 -1.11
N GLY A 32 22.42 -21.44 -1.95
CA GLY A 32 21.31 -22.10 -2.63
C GLY A 32 20.29 -22.71 -1.66
N ILE A 33 20.77 -23.43 -0.64
CA ILE A 33 19.91 -24.04 0.39
C ILE A 33 19.19 -22.96 1.21
N LEU A 34 19.92 -21.91 1.64
CA LEU A 34 19.33 -20.80 2.39
C LEU A 34 18.24 -20.07 1.57
N ALA A 35 18.50 -19.82 0.28
CA ALA A 35 17.54 -19.18 -0.60
C ALA A 35 16.26 -20.01 -0.80
N ALA A 36 16.38 -21.34 -0.92
CA ALA A 36 15.25 -22.24 -1.11
C ALA A 36 14.26 -22.22 0.08
N ILE A 37 14.75 -22.04 1.30
CA ILE A 37 13.91 -21.97 2.52
C ILE A 37 13.41 -20.54 2.77
N ALA A 38 14.22 -19.53 2.48
CA ALA A 38 13.87 -18.13 2.75
C ALA A 38 12.80 -17.56 1.79
N LEU A 39 12.87 -17.91 0.50
CA LEU A 39 11.96 -17.37 -0.52
C LEU A 39 10.46 -17.63 -0.27
N PRO A 40 9.99 -18.85 0.03
CA PRO A 40 8.56 -19.08 0.26
C PRO A 40 8.03 -18.32 1.47
N ASN A 41 8.81 -18.26 2.56
CA ASN A 41 8.44 -17.48 3.74
C ASN A 41 8.37 -15.98 3.45
N PHE A 42 9.28 -15.46 2.64
CA PHE A 42 9.28 -14.05 2.27
C PHE A 42 8.04 -13.65 1.45
N ILE A 43 7.54 -14.54 0.58
CA ILE A 43 6.29 -14.31 -0.16
C ILE A 43 5.10 -14.24 0.80
N ASN A 44 4.96 -15.23 1.70
CA ASN A 44 3.87 -15.25 2.68
C ASN A 44 3.87 -14.00 3.57
N LEU A 45 5.04 -13.58 4.06
CA LEU A 45 5.18 -12.36 4.87
C LEU A 45 4.71 -11.10 4.13
N ARG A 46 4.94 -11.01 2.82
CA ARG A 46 4.44 -9.88 2.01
C ARG A 46 2.91 -9.89 1.90
N GLN A 47 2.30 -11.06 1.72
CA GLN A 47 0.84 -11.20 1.67
C GLN A 47 0.21 -10.83 3.03
N ASP A 48 0.75 -11.36 4.12
CA ASP A 48 0.30 -11.04 5.47
C ASP A 48 0.43 -9.54 5.76
N ALA A 49 1.56 -8.93 5.37
CA ALA A 49 1.76 -7.50 5.51
C ALA A 49 0.72 -6.68 4.74
N ARG A 50 0.38 -7.07 3.50
CA ARG A 50 -0.69 -6.40 2.72
C ARG A 50 -2.05 -6.52 3.41
N GLN A 51 -2.39 -7.70 3.93
CA GLN A 51 -3.65 -7.89 4.64
C GLN A 51 -3.74 -7.04 5.91
N VAL A 52 -2.64 -6.92 6.66
CA VAL A 52 -2.55 -6.04 7.84
C VAL A 52 -2.68 -4.58 7.43
N MET A 53 -1.97 -4.13 6.39
CA MET A 53 -2.08 -2.76 5.87
C MET A 53 -3.52 -2.42 5.45
N LEU A 54 -4.21 -3.33 4.74
CA LEU A 54 -5.61 -3.16 4.39
C LEU A 54 -6.53 -3.10 5.61
N ASN A 55 -6.32 -3.94 6.63
CA ASN A 55 -7.08 -3.89 7.87
C ASN A 55 -6.94 -2.53 8.57
N THR A 56 -5.71 -2.03 8.65
CA THR A 56 -5.42 -0.71 9.23
C THR A 56 -6.11 0.40 8.44
N ALA A 57 -6.05 0.34 7.12
CA ALA A 57 -6.69 1.33 6.25
C ALA A 57 -8.23 1.29 6.35
N VAL A 58 -8.84 0.11 6.49
CA VAL A 58 -10.29 -0.03 6.78
C VAL A 58 -10.64 0.62 8.12
N ALA A 59 -9.85 0.37 9.17
CA ALA A 59 -10.08 0.97 10.48
C ALA A 59 -9.96 2.51 10.43
N ALA A 60 -8.93 3.03 9.76
CA ALA A 60 -8.76 4.47 9.54
C ALA A 60 -9.96 5.07 8.79
N THR A 61 -10.46 4.39 7.76
CA THR A 61 -11.63 4.83 6.97
C THR A 61 -12.91 4.86 7.82
N LYS A 62 -13.14 3.85 8.67
CA LYS A 62 -14.29 3.82 9.58
C LYS A 62 -14.24 4.98 10.57
N ASN A 63 -13.08 5.17 11.22
CA ASN A 63 -12.88 6.24 12.19
C ASN A 63 -13.07 7.62 11.54
N ALA A 64 -12.51 7.82 10.34
CA ALA A 64 -12.69 9.05 9.58
C ALA A 64 -14.17 9.29 9.26
N SER A 65 -14.89 8.29 8.75
CA SER A 65 -16.31 8.43 8.42
C SER A 65 -17.16 8.81 9.63
N GLU A 66 -16.91 8.20 10.78
CA GLU A 66 -17.61 8.52 12.03
C GLU A 66 -17.26 9.93 12.51
N PHE A 67 -15.98 10.31 12.42
CA PHE A 67 -15.53 11.64 12.78
C PHE A 67 -16.16 12.73 11.90
N VAL A 68 -16.24 12.53 10.58
CA VAL A 68 -16.92 13.45 9.66
C VAL A 68 -18.40 13.58 10.02
N PHE A 69 -19.07 12.46 10.29
CA PHE A 69 -20.48 12.46 10.68
C PHE A 69 -20.74 13.27 11.96
N LEU A 70 -19.93 13.05 13.00
CA LEU A 70 -20.02 13.81 14.26
C LEU A 70 -19.74 15.30 14.03
N LYS A 71 -18.74 15.64 13.23
CA LYS A 71 -18.42 17.02 12.88
C LYS A 71 -19.56 17.71 12.11
N GLY A 72 -20.16 17.02 11.14
CA GLY A 72 -21.31 17.50 10.38
C GLY A 72 -22.50 17.81 11.28
N GLN A 73 -22.80 16.92 12.24
CA GLN A 73 -23.85 17.17 13.23
C GLN A 73 -23.58 18.41 14.10
N LEU A 74 -22.35 18.57 14.59
CA LEU A 74 -21.97 19.72 15.41
C LEU A 74 -22.08 21.06 14.64
N GLN A 75 -21.84 21.03 13.33
CA GLN A 75 -21.95 22.19 12.45
C GLN A 75 -23.36 22.38 11.87
N GLY A 76 -24.27 21.41 12.05
CA GLY A 76 -25.60 21.43 11.45
C GLY A 76 -25.60 21.25 9.93
N ILE A 77 -24.58 20.57 9.39
CA ILE A 77 -24.39 20.35 7.95
C ILE A 77 -24.54 18.86 7.66
N SER A 78 -25.63 18.49 6.99
CA SER A 78 -25.85 17.15 6.45
C SER A 78 -25.53 17.05 4.96
N ASN A 79 -25.64 18.15 4.22
CA ASN A 79 -25.34 18.22 2.80
C ASN A 79 -24.51 19.48 2.51
N GLY A 80 -23.35 19.31 1.88
CA GLY A 80 -22.43 20.41 1.58
C GLY A 80 -21.04 20.14 2.12
N LYS A 81 -20.36 21.18 2.63
CA LYS A 81 -18.97 21.09 3.09
C LYS A 81 -18.91 21.21 4.61
N VAL A 82 -18.30 20.22 5.27
CA VAL A 82 -18.01 20.23 6.71
C VAL A 82 -16.56 20.66 6.90
N ASP A 83 -16.32 21.62 7.78
CA ASP A 83 -14.97 22.06 8.11
C ASP A 83 -14.34 21.14 9.17
N ILE A 84 -13.20 20.54 8.81
CA ILE A 84 -12.42 19.67 9.68
C ILE A 84 -11.00 20.22 9.74
N GLY A 85 -10.75 21.11 10.70
CA GLY A 85 -9.41 21.63 10.95
C GLY A 85 -8.87 22.50 9.82
N GLY A 86 -9.73 23.21 9.09
CA GLY A 86 -9.38 24.03 7.94
C GLY A 86 -9.56 23.32 6.59
N GLU A 87 -9.84 22.01 6.60
CA GLU A 87 -10.18 21.25 5.40
C GLU A 87 -11.69 21.16 5.20
N GLU A 88 -12.16 21.63 4.04
CA GLU A 88 -13.57 21.50 3.65
C GLU A 88 -13.84 20.12 3.05
N VAL A 89 -14.52 19.26 3.79
CA VAL A 89 -14.86 17.88 3.40
C VAL A 89 -16.28 17.85 2.84
N LEU A 90 -16.44 17.36 1.61
CA LEU A 90 -17.76 17.20 0.99
C LEU A 90 -18.53 16.04 1.65
N VAL A 91 -19.73 16.35 2.13
CA VAL A 91 -20.63 15.48 2.87
C VAL A 91 -21.98 15.44 2.18
N VAL A 92 -22.56 14.25 2.10
CA VAL A 92 -23.91 14.01 1.60
C VAL A 92 -24.64 13.12 2.59
N GLU A 93 -25.83 13.55 3.00
CA GLU A 93 -26.64 12.92 4.03
C GLU A 93 -25.87 12.59 5.33
N GLY A 94 -24.99 13.50 5.74
CA GLY A 94 -24.21 13.44 6.97
C GLY A 94 -22.91 12.64 6.90
N TYR A 95 -22.69 11.86 5.84
CA TYR A 95 -21.45 11.09 5.65
C TYR A 95 -20.55 11.69 4.58
N MET A 96 -19.24 11.49 4.71
CA MET A 96 -18.28 11.93 3.68
C MET A 96 -18.67 11.35 2.32
N GLN A 97 -18.47 12.10 1.25
CA GLN A 97 -18.80 11.61 -0.08
C GLN A 97 -17.71 10.65 -0.57
N GLY A 98 -18.07 9.69 -1.42
CA GLY A 98 -17.11 8.83 -2.12
C GLY A 98 -16.26 9.54 -3.19
N ARG A 99 -15.96 10.84 -3.06
CA ARG A 99 -15.03 11.55 -3.95
C ARG A 99 -13.65 11.59 -3.32
N GLY A 100 -12.62 11.21 -4.08
CA GLY A 100 -11.23 11.17 -3.62
C GLY A 100 -10.75 12.53 -3.09
N ALA A 101 -10.56 13.50 -3.98
CA ALA A 101 -9.96 14.79 -3.63
C ALA A 101 -10.87 15.71 -2.77
N ASP A 102 -12.18 15.62 -2.94
CA ASP A 102 -13.14 16.54 -2.29
C ASP A 102 -13.59 16.06 -0.89
N ALA A 103 -13.35 14.79 -0.55
CA ALA A 103 -13.83 14.22 0.70
C ALA A 103 -12.85 13.18 1.28
N PHE A 104 -12.74 12.01 0.64
CA PHE A 104 -12.07 10.84 1.22
C PHE A 104 -10.61 11.11 1.61
N LEU A 105 -9.83 11.70 0.70
CA LEU A 105 -8.40 11.97 0.91
C LEU A 105 -8.12 13.13 1.87
N LYS A 106 -9.14 13.89 2.26
CA LYS A 106 -9.00 14.98 3.23
C LYS A 106 -9.06 14.49 4.69
N VAL A 107 -9.58 13.28 4.91
CA VAL A 107 -9.85 12.76 6.26
C VAL A 107 -9.28 11.37 6.50
N VAL A 108 -9.09 10.57 5.45
CA VAL A 108 -8.46 9.26 5.54
C VAL A 108 -6.97 9.42 5.26
N GLU A 109 -6.18 9.48 6.33
CA GLU A 109 -4.72 9.57 6.22
C GLU A 109 -4.11 8.20 5.90
N LEU A 110 -3.68 8.02 4.65
CA LEU A 110 -2.90 6.87 4.20
C LEU A 110 -1.55 7.35 3.69
N SER A 111 -0.48 6.75 4.19
CA SER A 111 0.89 7.10 3.76
C SER A 111 1.17 6.57 2.35
N GLY A 112 1.72 7.44 1.49
CA GLY A 112 2.15 7.03 0.14
C GLY A 112 0.97 6.64 -0.76
N ILE A 113 0.02 7.56 -0.93
CA ILE A 113 -1.14 7.36 -1.79
C ILE A 113 -0.92 7.92 -3.20
N THR A 114 -1.22 7.13 -4.23
CA THR A 114 -1.28 7.56 -5.63
C THR A 114 -2.74 7.63 -6.09
N THR A 115 -3.07 8.64 -6.89
CA THR A 115 -4.41 8.86 -7.46
C THR A 115 -4.34 8.89 -8.99
N GLY A 116 -5.48 8.76 -9.66
CA GLY A 116 -5.57 8.92 -11.12
C GLY A 116 -5.04 7.73 -11.91
N LEU A 117 -5.00 6.55 -11.29
CA LEU A 117 -4.66 5.29 -11.92
C LEU A 117 -5.92 4.62 -12.47
N ASP A 118 -5.82 3.95 -13.61
CA ASP A 118 -6.90 3.11 -14.12
C ASP A 118 -7.01 1.79 -13.32
N TRP A 119 -8.13 1.10 -13.45
CA TRP A 119 -8.48 -0.13 -12.70
C TRP A 119 -7.47 -1.27 -12.84
N ASP A 120 -6.83 -1.36 -14.00
CA ASP A 120 -5.88 -2.41 -14.39
C ASP A 120 -4.42 -1.97 -14.19
N GLU A 121 -4.19 -0.77 -13.65
CA GLU A 121 -2.85 -0.25 -13.44
C GLU A 121 -2.28 -0.72 -12.10
N LEU A 122 -1.05 -1.23 -12.14
CA LEU A 122 -0.35 -1.72 -10.96
C LEU A 122 -0.02 -0.56 -10.02
N CYS A 123 -0.39 -0.68 -8.75
CA CYS A 123 -0.11 0.37 -7.77
C CYS A 123 1.40 0.54 -7.51
N PRO A 124 1.99 1.73 -7.78
CA PRO A 124 3.42 1.96 -7.60
C PRO A 124 3.80 2.34 -6.15
N THR A 125 2.84 2.77 -5.34
CA THR A 125 3.05 3.26 -3.97
C THR A 125 2.34 2.38 -2.94
N SER A 126 2.50 2.66 -1.64
CA SER A 126 1.89 1.86 -0.55
C SER A 126 0.40 1.66 -0.73
N PHE A 127 -0.31 2.72 -1.12
CA PHE A 127 -1.73 2.67 -1.47
C PHE A 127 -2.00 3.42 -2.77
N CYS A 128 -3.05 3.02 -3.44
CA CYS A 128 -3.61 3.67 -4.61
C CYS A 128 -5.10 3.81 -4.44
N THR A 129 -5.70 4.81 -5.09
CA THR A 129 -7.12 5.06 -4.97
C THR A 129 -7.78 5.48 -6.28
N HIS A 130 -9.01 5.04 -6.44
CA HIS A 130 -9.93 5.44 -7.49
C HIS A 130 -11.27 5.72 -6.85
N GLY A 131 -11.87 6.87 -7.14
CA GLY A 131 -13.06 7.33 -6.45
C GLY A 131 -14.02 8.06 -7.37
N ASN A 132 -15.08 8.60 -6.80
CA ASN A 132 -16.25 9.10 -7.53
C ASN A 132 -17.03 7.99 -8.25
N GLU A 133 -17.02 6.79 -7.66
CA GLU A 133 -17.62 5.59 -8.25
C GLU A 133 -19.09 5.48 -7.97
N GLN A 134 -19.91 5.47 -9.02
CA GLN A 134 -21.37 5.35 -8.90
C GLN A 134 -21.85 3.90 -8.81
N SER A 135 -20.98 2.95 -9.14
CA SER A 135 -21.30 1.52 -9.09
C SER A 135 -20.10 0.74 -8.62
N MET A 136 -20.30 -0.09 -7.59
CA MET A 136 -19.31 -1.06 -7.13
C MET A 136 -19.91 -2.46 -7.21
N PRO A 137 -19.73 -3.20 -8.32
CA PRO A 137 -20.44 -4.46 -8.56
C PRO A 137 -20.11 -5.54 -7.54
N ASP A 138 -18.89 -5.55 -7.01
CA ASP A 138 -18.43 -6.52 -6.02
C ASP A 138 -18.88 -6.20 -4.59
N VAL A 139 -19.52 -5.04 -4.38
CA VAL A 139 -19.96 -4.56 -3.07
C VAL A 139 -21.49 -4.64 -2.97
N PRO A 140 -22.04 -5.61 -2.24
CA PRO A 140 -23.48 -5.74 -2.07
C PRO A 140 -24.12 -4.48 -1.47
N GLY A 141 -25.10 -3.92 -2.17
CA GLY A 141 -25.83 -2.73 -1.74
C GLY A 141 -25.18 -1.40 -2.15
N ALA A 142 -24.06 -1.40 -2.86
CA ALA A 142 -23.42 -0.19 -3.38
C ALA A 142 -24.14 0.35 -4.64
N ASN A 143 -25.34 0.91 -4.43
CA ASN A 143 -26.16 1.51 -5.49
C ASN A 143 -26.61 2.92 -5.06
N GLY A 144 -26.80 3.82 -6.03
CA GLY A 144 -27.45 5.11 -5.83
C GLY A 144 -26.62 6.18 -5.11
N GLY A 145 -25.29 6.08 -5.15
CA GLY A 145 -24.41 6.95 -4.38
C GLY A 145 -23.02 7.04 -4.98
N ARG A 146 -22.00 7.21 -4.14
CA ARG A 146 -20.59 7.32 -4.55
C ARG A 146 -19.66 6.56 -3.63
N GLY A 147 -18.64 5.93 -4.22
CA GLY A 147 -17.60 5.25 -3.47
C GLY A 147 -16.18 5.48 -3.95
N VAL A 148 -15.27 4.95 -3.14
CA VAL A 148 -13.82 4.95 -3.33
C VAL A 148 -13.28 3.54 -3.12
N TYR A 149 -12.45 3.10 -4.04
CA TYR A 149 -11.57 1.94 -3.87
C TYR A 149 -10.19 2.41 -3.38
N VAL A 150 -9.59 1.62 -2.50
CA VAL A 150 -8.18 1.77 -2.15
C VAL A 150 -7.51 0.40 -2.16
N TRP A 151 -6.43 0.25 -2.93
CA TRP A 151 -5.69 -1.01 -3.07
C TRP A 151 -4.20 -0.82 -2.74
N PRO A 152 -3.50 -1.88 -2.28
CA PRO A 152 -2.12 -1.78 -1.83
C PRO A 152 -1.11 -1.83 -3.00
N ILE A 153 0.16 -1.61 -2.66
CA ILE A 153 1.28 -1.71 -3.59
C ILE A 153 1.35 -3.04 -4.33
N ALA A 154 1.72 -2.96 -5.60
CA ALA A 154 1.93 -4.10 -6.49
C ALA A 154 0.70 -5.01 -6.64
N THR A 155 -0.51 -4.43 -6.57
CA THR A 155 -1.77 -5.04 -6.97
C THR A 155 -2.55 -4.07 -7.86
N THR A 156 -3.60 -4.59 -8.48
CA THR A 156 -4.65 -3.88 -9.22
C THR A 156 -5.99 -4.06 -8.51
N VAL A 157 -7.04 -3.38 -8.97
CA VAL A 157 -8.39 -3.63 -8.42
C VAL A 157 -8.91 -5.01 -8.84
N ALA A 158 -8.54 -5.47 -10.04
CA ALA A 158 -8.91 -6.79 -10.57
C ALA A 158 -8.39 -7.96 -9.70
N ASP A 159 -7.30 -7.75 -8.95
CA ASP A 159 -6.75 -8.75 -8.02
C ASP A 159 -7.64 -9.00 -6.79
N SER A 160 -8.79 -8.33 -6.65
CA SER A 160 -9.69 -8.53 -5.49
C SER A 160 -8.96 -8.35 -4.14
N CYS A 161 -8.04 -7.38 -4.11
CA CYS A 161 -7.24 -7.02 -2.95
C CYS A 161 -7.36 -5.51 -2.68
N TYR A 162 -8.48 -5.09 -2.10
CA TYR A 162 -8.77 -3.69 -1.88
C TYR A 162 -9.74 -3.48 -0.71
N LEU A 163 -9.72 -2.28 -0.14
CA LEU A 163 -10.82 -1.79 0.69
C LEU A 163 -11.75 -0.91 -0.15
N TYR A 164 -12.99 -0.80 0.31
CA TYR A 164 -13.99 0.07 -0.29
C TYR A 164 -14.66 0.95 0.76
N TYR A 165 -15.02 2.14 0.34
CA TYR A 165 -15.92 3.06 1.01
C TYR A 165 -17.04 3.42 0.05
N TYR A 166 -18.31 3.32 0.47
CA TYR A 166 -19.43 3.71 -0.38
C TYR A 166 -20.51 4.42 0.44
N ASN A 167 -20.75 5.70 0.13
CA ASN A 167 -21.87 6.45 0.66
C ASN A 167 -23.05 6.27 -0.29
N ARG A 168 -24.17 5.74 0.22
CA ARG A 168 -25.40 5.53 -0.56
C ARG A 168 -26.21 6.80 -0.80
N GLU A 169 -25.78 7.93 -0.22
CA GLU A 169 -26.42 9.25 -0.37
C GLU A 169 -27.92 9.23 0.04
N ASP A 170 -28.30 8.29 0.93
CA ASP A 170 -29.68 8.07 1.42
C ASP A 170 -29.80 8.21 2.96
N GLY A 171 -28.76 8.72 3.61
CA GLY A 171 -28.69 8.94 5.06
C GLY A 171 -28.41 7.69 5.89
N SER A 172 -28.27 6.53 5.25
CA SER A 172 -27.81 5.34 5.93
C SER A 172 -26.29 5.33 6.14
N PRO A 173 -25.79 4.53 7.10
CA PRO A 173 -24.36 4.36 7.27
C PRO A 173 -23.68 3.86 5.98
N PRO A 174 -22.50 4.41 5.64
CA PRO A 174 -21.77 4.02 4.45
C PRO A 174 -21.29 2.56 4.54
N LEU A 175 -21.17 1.91 3.39
CA LEU A 175 -20.61 0.58 3.29
C LEU A 175 -19.08 0.71 3.35
N ILE A 176 -18.48 0.15 4.40
CA ILE A 176 -17.03 0.17 4.60
C ILE A 176 -16.54 -1.24 4.86
N GLY A 177 -15.66 -1.74 4.01
CA GLY A 177 -15.16 -3.10 4.10
C GLY A 177 -13.93 -3.33 3.23
N LYS A 178 -13.59 -4.61 3.06
CA LYS A 178 -12.51 -5.04 2.18
C LYS A 178 -12.85 -6.33 1.45
N ILE A 179 -12.26 -6.49 0.28
CA ILE A 179 -12.17 -7.73 -0.46
C ILE A 179 -10.69 -8.10 -0.49
N ALA A 180 -10.39 -9.31 -0.01
CA ALA A 180 -9.01 -9.76 0.21
C ALA A 180 -8.76 -11.17 -0.33
N SER A 181 -9.57 -11.62 -1.30
CA SER A 181 -9.46 -12.97 -1.88
C SER A 181 -8.23 -13.14 -2.77
N GLY A 182 -7.67 -12.05 -3.30
CA GLY A 182 -6.40 -12.08 -4.05
C GLY A 182 -5.29 -11.23 -3.41
N CYS A 183 -5.39 -10.97 -2.10
CA CYS A 183 -4.24 -10.62 -1.28
C CYS A 183 -3.50 -11.91 -0.88
#